data_AF-A0A328UAE7-F1
#
_entry.id   AF-A0A328UAE7-F1
#
_cell.length_a   1.000
_cell.length_b   1.000
_cell.length_c   1.000
_cell.angle_alpha   90.00
_cell.angle_beta   90.00
_cell.angle_gamma   90.00
#
_symmetry.space_group_name_H-M   'P 1'
#
loop_
_entity.id
_entity.type
_entity.pdbx_description
1 polymer ?
#
loop_
_entity_poly.entity_id
_entity_poly.type
_entity_poly.pdbx_seq_one_letter_code
_entity_poly.pdbx_strand_id
1 'polypeptide(L)'
;MKHKRMIAIIVVAALIALGLFLDKFDRSGSQNQEKILGADGYKVKPLKDIQPIEIFIKPEWIPFKSGERLKLELKLIELENTTISLQEVWNRGKFANDIYFSFHTTYHLDQDRGTFISNYSYNNDGTISRNHNIDDYILYDSNHNEIIIGETGAGPDSDFSFGVESDQFKDIRDGFYIKYTGMHLYEYSKK
;
A
#
# COMPACT_ATOMS: atom_id res chain seq x y z
N MET A 1 15.12 -42.48 -31.91
CA MET A 1 14.09 -42.32 -30.84
C MET A 1 14.66 -42.06 -29.45
N LYS A 2 15.69 -42.79 -28.98
CA LYS A 2 16.24 -42.62 -27.62
C LYS A 2 16.79 -41.21 -27.33
N HIS A 3 17.51 -40.59 -28.27
CA HIS A 3 18.04 -39.23 -28.08
C HIS A 3 16.95 -38.15 -27.98
N LYS A 4 15.84 -38.26 -28.73
CA LYS A 4 14.72 -37.31 -28.63
C LYS A 4 14.03 -37.38 -27.25
N ARG A 5 13.90 -38.57 -26.67
CA ARG A 5 13.37 -38.77 -25.31
C ARG A 5 14.34 -38.23 -24.25
N MET A 6 15.64 -38.43 -24.42
CA MET A 6 16.66 -37.91 -23.51
C MET A 6 16.72 -36.38 -23.52
N ILE A 7 16.64 -35.75 -24.70
CA ILE A 7 16.55 -34.29 -24.83
C ILE A 7 15.28 -33.78 -24.14
N ALA A 8 14.13 -34.42 -24.35
CA ALA A 8 12.89 -34.01 -23.69
C ALA A 8 12.98 -34.07 -22.16
N ILE A 9 13.62 -35.10 -21.59
CA ILE A 9 13.83 -35.22 -20.14
C ILE A 9 14.74 -34.11 -19.63
N ILE A 10 15.83 -33.79 -20.33
CA ILE A 10 16.75 -32.70 -19.95
C ILE A 10 16.04 -31.35 -19.99
N VAL A 11 15.23 -31.09 -21.02
CA VAL A 11 14.47 -29.83 -21.12
C VAL A 11 13.46 -29.71 -19.98
N VAL A 12 12.73 -30.78 -19.65
CA VAL A 12 11.79 -30.76 -18.52
C VAL A 12 12.52 -30.55 -17.19
N ALA A 13 13.65 -31.22 -16.97
CA ALA A 13 14.46 -31.03 -15.76
C ALA A 13 15.01 -29.59 -15.66
N ALA A 14 15.44 -29.01 -16.78
CA ALA A 14 15.91 -27.62 -16.84
C ALA A 14 14.78 -26.63 -16.55
N LEU A 15 13.57 -26.87 -17.07
CA LEU A 15 12.39 -26.04 -16.77
C LEU A 15 11.98 -26.13 -15.30
N ILE A 16 12.04 -27.32 -14.70
CA ILE A 16 11.78 -27.50 -13.26
C ILE A 16 12.84 -26.78 -12.43
N ALA A 17 14.13 -26.95 -12.76
CA ALA A 17 15.22 -26.27 -12.07
C ALA A 17 15.11 -24.74 -12.18
N LEU A 18 14.73 -24.23 -13.36
CA LEU A 18 14.48 -22.81 -13.59
C LEU A 18 13.30 -22.32 -12.76
N GLY A 19 12.18 -23.07 -12.73
CA GLY A 19 11.02 -22.74 -11.90
C GLY A 19 11.37 -22.66 -10.41
N LEU A 20 12.15 -23.62 -9.89
CA LEU A 20 12.62 -23.61 -8.50
C LEU A 20 13.61 -22.47 -8.22
N PHE A 21 14.46 -22.11 -9.19
CA PHE A 21 15.37 -20.99 -9.06
C PHE A 21 14.63 -19.65 -9.02
N LEU A 22 13.63 -19.46 -9.88
CA LEU A 22 12.77 -18.27 -9.90
C LEU A 22 11.95 -18.16 -8.61
N ASP A 23 11.35 -19.26 -8.11
CA ASP A 23 10.60 -19.27 -6.83
C ASP A 23 11.48 -18.88 -5.64
N LYS A 24 12.72 -19.39 -5.58
CA LYS A 24 13.66 -19.02 -4.52
C LYS A 24 14.08 -17.55 -4.58
N PHE A 25 14.27 -17.01 -5.77
CA PHE A 25 14.68 -15.62 -5.95
C PHE A 25 13.57 -14.68 -5.47
N ASP A 26 12.33 -14.94 -5.87
CA ASP A 26 11.16 -14.13 -5.47
C ASP A 26 10.92 -14.17 -3.95
N ARG A 27 10.98 -15.37 -3.34
CA ARG A 27 10.84 -15.54 -1.88
C ARG A 27 11.94 -14.89 -1.06
N SER A 28 13.13 -14.71 -1.64
CA SER A 28 14.25 -14.09 -0.92
C SER A 28 14.04 -12.58 -0.75
N GLY A 29 13.43 -11.92 -1.73
CA GLY A 29 13.04 -10.51 -1.65
C GLY A 29 11.99 -10.28 -0.57
N SER A 30 10.90 -11.05 -0.59
CA SER A 30 9.83 -10.92 0.40
C SER A 30 10.29 -11.21 1.83
N GLN A 31 11.12 -12.25 2.04
CA GLN A 31 11.67 -12.55 3.36
C GLN A 31 12.60 -11.45 3.89
N ASN A 32 13.37 -10.80 3.02
CA ASN A 32 14.23 -9.69 3.44
C ASN A 32 13.40 -8.47 3.83
N GLN A 33 12.36 -8.15 3.06
CA GLN A 33 11.42 -7.08 3.38
C GLN A 33 10.71 -7.32 4.71
N GLU A 34 10.17 -8.52 4.94
CA GLU A 34 9.53 -8.88 6.23
C GLU A 34 10.47 -8.67 7.42
N LYS A 35 11.76 -9.02 7.27
CA LYS A 35 12.77 -8.80 8.32
C LYS A 35 13.05 -7.32 8.57
N ILE A 36 13.15 -6.52 7.51
CA ILE A 36 13.38 -5.07 7.64
C ILE A 36 12.17 -4.43 8.31
N LEU A 37 10.97 -4.70 7.80
CA LEU A 37 9.71 -4.18 8.33
C LEU A 37 9.40 -4.69 9.75
N GLY A 38 9.91 -5.88 10.12
CA GLY A 38 9.83 -6.45 11.45
C GLY A 38 11.00 -6.09 12.38
N ALA A 39 11.95 -5.26 11.92
CA ALA A 39 13.19 -4.91 12.62
C ALA A 39 14.04 -6.13 13.10
N ASP A 40 13.90 -7.28 12.43
CA ASP A 40 14.62 -8.52 12.73
C ASP A 40 15.99 -8.54 12.03
N GLY A 41 17.06 -8.41 12.81
CA GLY A 41 18.43 -8.27 12.27
C GLY A 41 18.71 -6.91 11.62
N TYR A 42 17.76 -5.97 11.69
CA TYR A 42 17.91 -4.60 11.21
C TYR A 42 17.77 -3.59 12.34
N LYS A 43 18.40 -2.42 12.16
CA LYS A 43 18.17 -1.21 12.94
C LYS A 43 17.31 -0.28 12.11
N VAL A 44 16.08 -0.03 12.56
CA VAL A 44 15.14 0.93 11.95
C VAL A 44 15.05 2.15 12.86
N LYS A 45 15.19 3.36 12.30
CA LYS A 45 15.08 4.61 13.07
C LYS A 45 14.20 5.62 12.37
N PRO A 46 13.36 6.37 13.11
CA PRO A 46 12.64 7.49 12.53
C PRO A 46 13.62 8.58 12.10
N LEU A 47 13.45 9.06 10.86
CA LEU A 47 14.08 10.28 10.35
C LEU A 47 13.13 11.48 10.46
N LYS A 48 11.83 11.24 10.30
CA LYS A 48 10.80 12.29 10.37
C LYS A 48 9.49 11.73 10.91
N ASP A 49 8.98 12.36 11.95
CA ASP A 49 7.75 11.93 12.64
C ASP A 49 6.48 12.16 11.81
N ILE A 50 6.46 13.06 10.82
CA ILE A 50 5.30 13.22 9.95
C ILE A 50 5.80 13.47 8.53
N GLN A 51 5.45 12.59 7.60
CA GLN A 51 5.72 12.69 6.18
C GLN A 51 4.39 12.68 5.42
N PRO A 52 3.75 13.86 5.21
CA PRO A 52 2.46 13.92 4.55
C PRO A 52 2.54 13.43 3.11
N ILE A 53 1.50 12.73 2.67
CA ILE A 53 1.26 12.41 1.27
C ILE A 53 0.02 13.18 0.81
N GLU A 54 0.08 13.73 -0.40
CA GLU A 54 -1.03 14.46 -1.01
C GLU A 54 -1.38 13.80 -2.35
N ILE A 55 -2.65 13.42 -2.51
CA ILE A 55 -3.15 12.64 -3.64
C ILE A 55 -4.42 13.31 -4.16
N PHE A 56 -4.55 13.40 -5.49
CA PHE A 56 -5.81 13.76 -6.13
C PHE A 56 -6.52 12.51 -6.65
N ILE A 57 -7.76 12.30 -6.22
CA ILE A 57 -8.64 11.23 -6.71
C ILE A 57 -9.47 11.78 -7.85
N LYS A 58 -9.36 11.16 -9.02
CA LYS A 58 -10.08 11.60 -10.21
C LYS A 58 -11.54 11.15 -10.20
N PRO A 59 -12.47 11.95 -10.76
CA PRO A 59 -13.89 11.59 -10.85
C PRO A 59 -14.14 10.22 -11.48
N GLU A 60 -13.40 9.88 -12.54
CA GLU A 60 -13.58 8.62 -13.28
C GLU A 60 -13.21 7.36 -12.48
N TRP A 61 -12.55 7.52 -11.33
CA TRP A 61 -12.21 6.42 -10.42
C TRP A 61 -13.32 6.13 -9.41
N ILE A 62 -14.40 6.93 -9.39
CA ILE A 62 -15.44 6.89 -8.37
C ILE A 62 -16.73 6.26 -8.92
N PRO A 63 -17.12 5.05 -8.47
CA PRO A 63 -18.26 4.32 -9.01
C PRO A 63 -19.59 4.80 -8.38
N PHE A 64 -20.06 6.02 -8.69
CA PHE A 64 -21.30 6.56 -8.12
C PHE A 64 -22.57 5.74 -8.42
N LYS A 65 -22.57 4.94 -9.50
CA LYS A 65 -23.77 4.23 -9.99
C LYS A 65 -23.75 2.73 -9.76
N SER A 66 -22.57 2.14 -9.52
CA SER A 66 -22.41 0.69 -9.39
C SER A 66 -22.10 0.35 -7.94
N GLY A 67 -22.77 -0.65 -7.38
CA GLY A 67 -22.41 -1.22 -6.08
C GLY A 67 -21.25 -2.21 -6.14
N GLU A 68 -20.67 -2.41 -7.32
CA GLU A 68 -19.53 -3.30 -7.52
C GLU A 68 -18.22 -2.64 -7.08
N ARG A 69 -17.27 -3.49 -6.67
CA ARG A 69 -15.91 -3.08 -6.34
C ARG A 69 -15.14 -2.78 -7.61
N LEU A 70 -14.66 -1.55 -7.73
CA LEU A 70 -13.77 -1.15 -8.80
C LEU A 70 -12.32 -1.40 -8.39
N LYS A 71 -11.72 -2.47 -8.91
CA LYS A 71 -10.29 -2.75 -8.73
C LYS A 71 -9.48 -1.95 -9.73
N LEU A 72 -8.58 -1.11 -9.23
CA LEU A 72 -7.89 -0.10 -10.04
C LEU A 72 -6.38 -0.35 -10.12
N GLU A 73 -5.75 -0.77 -9.02
CA GLU A 73 -4.29 -0.95 -8.91
C GLU A 73 -3.51 0.26 -9.49
N LEU A 74 -4.00 1.47 -9.24
CA LEU A 74 -3.45 2.70 -9.78
C LEU A 74 -2.33 3.19 -8.87
N LYS A 75 -1.09 3.19 -9.36
CA LYS A 75 0.04 3.83 -8.67
C LYS A 75 -0.19 5.34 -8.57
N LEU A 76 -0.24 5.87 -7.35
CA LEU A 76 -0.53 7.28 -7.08
C LEU A 76 0.72 8.07 -6.74
N ILE A 77 1.55 7.52 -5.84
CA ILE A 77 2.78 8.15 -5.40
C ILE A 77 3.87 7.09 -5.21
N GLU A 78 5.09 7.50 -5.52
CA GLU A 78 6.31 6.80 -5.14
C GLU A 78 7.18 7.80 -4.39
N LEU A 79 7.52 7.46 -3.16
CA LEU A 79 8.32 8.28 -2.28
C LEU A 79 9.22 7.37 -1.47
N GLU A 80 10.53 7.66 -1.52
CA GLU A 80 11.56 6.73 -1.02
C GLU A 80 11.38 5.33 -1.64
N ASN A 81 11.70 4.27 -0.92
CA ASN A 81 11.47 2.90 -1.36
C ASN A 81 10.03 2.42 -1.05
N THR A 82 9.04 3.31 -1.18
CA THR A 82 7.62 3.00 -0.93
C THR A 82 6.75 3.48 -2.10
N THR A 83 5.84 2.64 -2.55
CA THR A 83 4.80 2.94 -3.52
C THR A 83 3.43 2.85 -2.86
N ILE A 84 2.56 3.82 -3.09
CA ILE A 84 1.18 3.81 -2.63
C ILE A 84 0.28 3.80 -3.87
N SER A 85 -0.64 2.85 -3.90
CA SER A 85 -1.57 2.63 -5.00
C SER A 85 -3.01 2.67 -4.50
N LEU A 86 -3.92 3.20 -5.32
CA LEU A 86 -5.36 3.03 -5.12
C LEU A 86 -5.73 1.63 -5.61
N GLN A 87 -5.99 0.74 -4.67
CA GLN A 87 -6.26 -0.67 -4.94
C GLN A 87 -7.72 -0.89 -5.34
N GLU A 88 -8.63 -0.38 -4.52
CA GLU A 88 -10.07 -0.62 -4.66
C GLU A 88 -10.87 0.65 -4.31
N VAL A 89 -11.92 0.92 -5.09
CA VAL A 89 -12.98 1.87 -4.73
C VAL A 89 -14.31 1.13 -4.76
N TRP A 90 -15.08 1.22 -3.67
CA TRP A 90 -16.33 0.49 -3.53
C TRP A 90 -17.44 1.40 -3.02
N ASN A 91 -18.41 1.67 -3.88
CA ASN A 91 -19.68 2.25 -3.44
C ASN A 91 -20.48 1.18 -2.72
N ARG A 92 -20.51 1.25 -1.38
CA ARG A 92 -21.15 0.24 -0.54
C ARG A 92 -22.67 0.39 -0.55
N GLY A 93 -23.22 1.46 -1.12
CA GLY A 93 -24.66 1.68 -1.25
C GLY A 93 -25.37 1.50 0.09
N LYS A 94 -26.51 0.81 0.11
CA LYS A 94 -27.30 0.61 1.36
C LYS A 94 -26.60 -0.24 2.44
N PHE A 95 -25.49 -0.91 2.13
CA PHE A 95 -24.77 -1.72 3.11
C PHE A 95 -24.07 -0.85 4.18
N ALA A 96 -23.46 0.26 3.77
CA ALA A 96 -22.72 1.16 4.67
C ALA A 96 -22.95 2.66 4.40
N ASN A 97 -23.74 3.01 3.36
CA ASN A 97 -24.09 4.37 2.94
C ASN A 97 -22.90 5.28 2.61
N ASP A 98 -21.83 4.72 2.04
CA ASP A 98 -20.62 5.45 1.70
C ASP A 98 -19.96 4.94 0.40
N ILE A 99 -18.90 5.64 -0.03
CA ILE A 99 -17.92 5.13 -0.99
C ILE A 99 -16.60 4.94 -0.26
N TYR A 100 -16.12 3.70 -0.26
CA TYR A 100 -14.92 3.29 0.44
C TYR A 100 -13.71 3.27 -0.52
N PHE A 101 -12.60 3.87 -0.10
CA PHE A 101 -11.35 3.96 -0.83
C PHE A 101 -10.28 3.16 -0.09
N SER A 102 -9.65 2.19 -0.78
CA SER A 102 -8.62 1.33 -0.22
C SER A 102 -7.28 1.57 -0.92
N PHE A 103 -6.25 1.84 -0.12
CA PHE A 103 -4.89 2.08 -0.58
C PHE A 103 -4.00 0.93 -0.16
N HIS A 104 -3.17 0.49 -1.09
CA HIS A 104 -2.17 -0.54 -0.86
C HIS A 104 -0.77 0.07 -0.89
N THR A 105 0.06 -0.34 0.05
CA THR A 105 1.45 0.10 0.17
C THR A 105 2.39 -1.05 -0.19
N THR A 106 3.29 -0.79 -1.13
CA THR A 106 4.32 -1.74 -1.56
C THR A 106 5.70 -1.16 -1.25
N TYR A 107 6.58 -1.96 -0.67
CA TYR A 107 7.96 -1.56 -0.38
C TYR A 107 8.94 -2.16 -1.38
N HIS A 108 10.00 -1.41 -1.68
CA HIS A 108 11.06 -1.79 -2.62
C HIS A 108 12.42 -1.75 -1.89
N LEU A 109 12.54 -2.54 -0.81
CA LEU A 109 13.65 -2.43 0.12
C LEU A 109 14.88 -3.22 -0.33
N ASP A 110 16.03 -2.55 -0.36
CA ASP A 110 17.34 -3.16 -0.50
C ASP A 110 17.75 -3.94 0.76
N GLN A 111 18.63 -4.93 0.61
CA GLN A 111 18.99 -5.81 1.71
C GLN A 111 19.89 -5.16 2.78
N ASP A 112 20.67 -4.12 2.46
CA ASP A 112 21.71 -3.64 3.39
C ASP A 112 21.30 -2.39 4.16
N ARG A 113 20.68 -1.42 3.48
CA ARG A 113 20.24 -0.14 4.03
C ARG A 113 19.31 0.58 3.07
N GLY A 114 18.50 1.50 3.59
CA GLY A 114 17.67 2.37 2.78
C GLY A 114 16.70 3.20 3.62
N THR A 115 15.75 3.82 2.94
CA THR A 115 14.68 4.63 3.54
C THR A 115 13.31 4.15 3.07
N PHE A 116 12.29 4.29 3.90
CA PHE A 116 10.90 4.00 3.52
C PHE A 116 9.95 4.84 4.36
N ILE A 117 8.74 5.04 3.85
CA ILE A 117 7.64 5.64 4.63
C ILE A 117 6.69 4.56 5.11
N SER A 118 6.16 4.68 6.33
CA SER A 118 5.24 3.71 6.92
C SER A 118 4.34 4.35 7.99
N ASN A 119 3.12 3.83 8.15
CA ASN A 119 2.21 4.19 9.24
C ASN A 119 2.40 3.32 10.52
N TYR A 120 3.42 2.46 10.53
CA TYR A 120 3.87 1.83 11.75
C TYR A 120 4.80 2.76 12.53
N SER A 121 4.82 2.61 13.85
CA SER A 121 5.78 3.23 14.76
C SER A 121 6.77 2.18 15.25
N TYR A 122 8.04 2.39 14.96
CA TYR A 122 9.14 1.52 15.38
C TYR A 122 9.72 2.04 16.71
N ASN A 123 9.43 1.33 17.80
CA ASN A 123 9.83 1.76 19.14
C ASN A 123 11.28 1.34 19.46
N ASN A 124 11.92 2.08 20.37
CA ASN A 124 13.30 1.83 20.77
C ASN A 124 13.52 0.47 21.46
N ASP A 125 12.46 -0.14 22.00
CA ASP A 125 12.48 -1.47 22.62
C ASP A 125 12.32 -2.61 21.59
N GLY A 126 12.24 -2.27 20.30
CA GLY A 126 12.05 -3.23 19.21
C GLY A 126 10.61 -3.63 18.98
N THR A 127 9.64 -3.07 19.72
CA THR A 127 8.23 -3.27 19.42
C THR A 127 7.79 -2.41 18.24
N ILE A 128 6.77 -2.89 17.52
CA ILE A 128 6.15 -2.18 16.41
C ILE A 128 4.69 -1.98 16.77
N SER A 129 4.26 -0.72 16.81
CA SER A 129 2.86 -0.36 16.98
C SER A 129 2.31 0.20 15.68
N ARG A 130 1.01 0.08 15.48
CA ARG A 130 0.33 0.74 14.37
C ARG A 130 -0.26 2.04 14.86
N ASN A 131 0.04 3.14 14.18
CA ASN A 131 -0.62 4.41 14.41
C ASN A 131 -1.72 4.57 13.36
N HIS A 132 -2.96 4.72 13.80
CA HIS A 132 -4.10 4.93 12.91
C HIS A 132 -5.07 5.86 13.61
N ASN A 133 -5.11 7.11 13.17
CA ASN A 133 -6.07 8.09 13.66
C ASN A 133 -6.90 8.65 12.49
N ILE A 134 -8.20 8.84 12.71
CA ILE A 134 -9.06 9.51 11.75
C ILE A 134 -8.58 10.95 11.47
N ASP A 135 -7.97 11.59 12.47
CA ASP A 135 -7.41 12.94 12.35
C ASP A 135 -6.19 13.01 11.42
N ASP A 136 -5.61 11.86 11.04
CA ASP A 136 -4.48 11.83 10.11
C ASP A 136 -4.89 12.17 8.67
N TYR A 137 -6.19 12.17 8.39
CA TYR A 137 -6.75 12.37 7.07
C TYR A 137 -7.44 13.72 6.96
N ILE A 138 -7.13 14.43 5.87
CA ILE A 138 -7.79 15.68 5.56
C ILE A 138 -8.19 15.64 4.09
N LEU A 139 -9.50 15.74 3.82
CA LEU A 139 -10.06 15.70 2.47
C LEU A 139 -10.62 17.06 2.09
N TYR A 140 -10.41 17.44 0.84
CA TYR A 140 -10.94 18.68 0.28
C TYR A 140 -11.55 18.45 -1.09
N ASP A 141 -12.71 19.04 -1.35
CA ASP A 141 -13.28 19.10 -2.69
C ASP A 141 -12.42 19.98 -3.63
N SER A 142 -12.81 20.05 -4.90
CA SER A 142 -12.13 20.88 -5.90
C SER A 142 -12.16 22.39 -5.59
N ASN A 143 -13.07 22.84 -4.72
CA ASN A 143 -13.21 24.21 -4.26
C ASN A 143 -12.51 24.46 -2.91
N HIS A 144 -11.77 23.48 -2.39
CA HIS A 144 -11.10 23.53 -1.08
C HIS A 144 -12.04 23.56 0.14
N ASN A 145 -13.29 23.11 -0.02
CA ASN A 145 -14.15 22.83 1.13
C ASN A 145 -13.79 21.48 1.72
N GLU A 146 -13.75 21.39 3.05
CA GLU A 146 -13.43 20.16 3.76
C GLU A 146 -14.55 19.11 3.61
N ILE A 147 -14.15 17.86 3.38
CA ILE A 147 -15.04 16.69 3.32
C ILE A 147 -14.84 15.90 4.61
N ILE A 148 -15.95 15.49 5.24
CA ILE A 148 -15.90 14.75 6.49
C ILE A 148 -15.72 13.28 6.14
N ILE A 149 -14.85 12.63 6.89
CA ILE A 149 -14.56 11.21 6.72
C ILE A 149 -15.48 10.43 7.64
N GLY A 150 -16.08 9.37 7.11
CA GLY A 150 -16.82 8.41 7.89
C GLY A 150 -15.87 7.40 8.54
N GLU A 151 -15.90 6.18 8.06
CA GLU A 151 -15.03 5.11 8.57
C GLU A 151 -13.60 5.23 8.04
N THR A 152 -12.63 4.77 8.83
CA THR A 152 -11.24 4.60 8.41
C THR A 152 -10.77 3.18 8.71
N GLY A 153 -9.78 2.69 7.96
CA GLY A 153 -9.21 1.37 8.16
C GLY A 153 -7.72 1.36 7.94
N ALA A 154 -7.07 0.34 8.51
CA ALA A 154 -5.67 0.06 8.31
C ALA A 154 -5.47 -1.43 8.02
N GLY A 155 -4.64 -1.73 7.03
CA GLY A 155 -4.32 -3.10 6.61
C GLY A 155 -2.85 -3.47 6.86
N PRO A 156 -2.40 -4.65 6.43
CA PRO A 156 -0.98 -5.03 6.47
C PRO A 156 -0.12 -4.03 5.68
N ASP A 157 1.21 -4.08 5.84
CA ASP A 157 2.15 -3.31 5.01
C ASP A 157 1.94 -1.78 4.96
N SER A 158 1.24 -1.20 5.92
CA SER A 158 0.82 0.22 5.91
C SER A 158 -0.23 0.55 4.86
N ASP A 159 -1.07 -0.43 4.52
CA ASP A 159 -2.35 -0.20 3.85
C ASP A 159 -3.25 0.66 4.72
N PHE A 160 -4.03 1.51 4.07
CA PHE A 160 -4.94 2.41 4.74
C PHE A 160 -6.16 2.67 3.86
N SER A 161 -7.25 3.11 4.49
CA SER A 161 -8.52 3.27 3.80
C SER A 161 -9.44 4.23 4.54
N PHE A 162 -10.42 4.75 3.82
CA PHE A 162 -11.46 5.60 4.38
C PHE A 162 -12.75 5.55 3.56
N GLY A 163 -13.86 5.91 4.19
CA GLY A 163 -15.17 6.07 3.58
C GLY A 163 -15.59 7.54 3.49
N VAL A 164 -16.21 7.92 2.38
CA VAL A 164 -16.93 9.20 2.23
C VAL A 164 -18.42 8.93 2.28
N GLU A 165 -19.13 9.57 3.20
CA GLU A 165 -20.56 9.37 3.43
C GLU A 165 -21.42 9.86 2.24
N SER A 166 -22.57 9.22 2.07
CA SER A 166 -23.46 9.43 0.91
C SER A 166 -24.04 10.84 0.79
N ASP A 167 -24.18 11.58 1.89
CA ASP A 167 -24.62 12.98 1.89
C ASP A 167 -23.56 13.94 1.32
N GLN A 168 -22.30 13.49 1.23
CA GLN A 168 -21.17 14.23 0.67
C GLN A 168 -20.76 13.79 -0.74
N PHE A 169 -21.50 12.88 -1.38
CA PHE A 169 -21.19 12.43 -2.75
C PHE A 169 -21.18 13.56 -3.79
N LYS A 170 -21.94 14.63 -3.54
CA LYS A 170 -21.90 15.83 -4.37
C LYS A 170 -20.55 16.54 -4.32
N ASP A 171 -19.83 16.46 -3.20
CA ASP A 171 -18.59 17.20 -2.94
C ASP A 171 -17.39 16.47 -3.57
N ILE A 172 -17.46 15.14 -3.73
CA ILE A 172 -16.43 14.33 -4.41
C ILE A 172 -16.72 14.09 -5.89
N ARG A 173 -17.81 14.64 -6.45
CA ARG A 173 -18.26 14.34 -7.81
C ARG A 173 -17.28 14.77 -8.90
N ASP A 174 -16.54 15.84 -8.63
CA ASP A 174 -15.53 16.39 -9.55
C ASP A 174 -14.10 15.97 -9.16
N GLY A 175 -13.98 14.90 -8.36
CA GLY A 175 -12.73 14.50 -7.73
C GLY A 175 -12.45 15.31 -6.47
N PHE A 176 -11.43 14.88 -5.72
CA PHE A 176 -11.08 15.48 -4.44
C PHE A 176 -9.61 15.24 -4.10
N TYR A 177 -9.09 16.07 -3.21
CA TYR A 177 -7.74 15.94 -2.67
C TYR A 177 -7.78 15.22 -1.33
N ILE A 178 -6.76 14.40 -1.09
CA ILE A 178 -6.49 13.76 0.19
C ILE A 178 -5.11 14.21 0.63
N LYS A 179 -5.01 14.70 1.86
CA LYS A 179 -3.77 14.81 2.59
C LYS A 179 -3.78 13.79 3.71
N TYR A 180 -2.84 12.85 3.70
CA TYR A 180 -2.69 11.85 4.75
C TYR A 180 -1.37 12.08 5.50
N THR A 181 -1.45 12.20 6.81
CA THR A 181 -0.35 12.58 7.71
C THR A 181 0.10 11.45 8.64
N GLY A 182 -0.53 10.27 8.55
CA GLY A 182 -0.17 9.10 9.36
C GLY A 182 1.11 8.38 8.93
N MET A 183 1.78 8.83 7.86
CA MET A 183 3.04 8.26 7.40
C MET A 183 4.24 8.90 8.10
N HIS A 184 5.19 8.08 8.54
CA HIS A 184 6.47 8.47 9.12
C HIS A 184 7.61 8.06 8.17
N LEU A 185 8.72 8.82 8.14
CA LEU A 185 9.91 8.45 7.36
C LEU A 185 10.91 7.70 8.24
N TYR A 186 11.39 6.57 7.77
CA TYR A 186 12.38 5.73 8.44
C TYR A 186 13.64 5.54 7.61
N GLU A 187 14.77 5.42 8.30
CA GLU A 187 15.98 4.78 7.77
C GLU A 187 16.12 3.37 8.36
N TYR A 188 16.68 2.45 7.59
CA TYR A 188 17.10 1.14 8.07
C TYR A 188 18.52 0.80 7.64
N SER A 189 19.15 -0.06 8.43
CA SER A 189 20.45 -0.66 8.13
C SER A 189 20.56 -2.02 8.79
N LYS A 190 21.23 -2.96 8.14
CA LYS A 190 21.52 -4.28 8.70
C LYS A 190 22.44 -4.14 9.93
N LYS A 191 22.16 -4.90 10.98
CA LYS A 191 22.97 -4.94 12.21
C LYS A 191 24.28 -5.69 12.00
#